data_AF-A0A0L6WE54-F1
#
_entry.id   AF-A0A0L6WE54-F1
#
_cell.length_a   1.000
_cell.length_b   1.000
_cell.length_c   1.000
_cell.angle_alpha   90.00
_cell.angle_beta   90.00
_cell.angle_gamma   90.00
#
_symmetry.space_group_name_H-M   'P 1'
#
loop_
_entity.id
_entity.type
_entity.pdbx_description
1 polymer ?
#
loop_
_entity_poly.entity_id
_entity_poly.type
_entity_poly.pdbx_seq_one_letter_code
_entity_poly.pdbx_strand_id
1 'polypeptide(L)'
;MSFIIEKDQYIVIATKRCDVQAENDQVASEMWFCTPALEKHIVDNVISIQLETRSHDQGWVPRSEAGWSWFDVVVLQSPEATQIKVKDGLALMWMSHENKLGEKQDVIQAGPVLLGHHDIFASLEVGNALGVLVCARFPDWENHASEARLILRVPERDVVDARPRRRLRSLVDRTWTRLVSEKVTSLMKTLDKYLDAATPGEASPAYSLVREMLPTGPLRADQVAVTEEPPLKLLSFDGGGVRGISSLYILQAIMMEVSPNDPNVKPCKYFDMICGTSAGGLIAIMLGRLQMTIPECINVFESLALSIFSADSAEKIWNFTNTGAYYKADNFEKVLKKLIEEKTGDENAPMLDSNPTNNCKVSVVSGRTDDLSERAEHFRTYSIKFPDPFAGCSIWQAARATSAAPLYLPPITINNVEFVDGGMMFNNPLMGEVNAVYGFGRRTRRLLSIGTGMQPLITIDSQPSNAFEVPGYLKALLEASKRIVTDCERTHELMVGLYEEDKVYYRFNAGVKVGDDWAPAIALDDYQGMPKMVDLTETYLKGQKNRIAECAEALTPWGSFKPSKG
;
A
#
# COMPACT_ATOMS: atom_id res chain seq x y z
N MET A 1 -4.41 -16.69 38.35
CA MET A 1 -3.76 -17.44 37.26
C MET A 1 -3.73 -18.90 37.66
N SER A 2 -4.25 -19.77 36.81
CA SER A 2 -4.21 -21.22 37.02
C SER A 2 -3.56 -21.90 35.83
N PHE A 3 -2.90 -23.02 36.10
CA PHE A 3 -2.20 -23.83 35.11
C PHE A 3 -2.82 -25.21 35.14
N ILE A 4 -3.32 -25.66 33.98
CA ILE A 4 -4.02 -26.94 33.84
C ILE A 4 -3.34 -27.74 32.74
N ILE A 5 -3.05 -29.01 33.03
CA ILE A 5 -2.62 -29.98 32.01
C ILE A 5 -3.79 -30.95 31.79
N GLU A 6 -4.35 -30.95 30.58
CA GLU A 6 -5.41 -31.86 30.16
C GLU A 6 -5.02 -32.54 28.85
N LYS A 7 -4.87 -33.88 28.83
CA LYS A 7 -4.77 -34.71 27.60
C LYS A 7 -4.01 -34.02 26.44
N ASP A 8 -2.69 -33.86 26.57
CA ASP A 8 -1.81 -33.20 25.60
C ASP A 8 -1.94 -31.68 25.44
N GLN A 9 -2.68 -31.02 26.34
CA GLN A 9 -2.83 -29.56 26.35
C GLN A 9 -2.29 -28.97 27.63
N TYR A 10 -1.36 -28.03 27.46
CA TYR A 10 -0.84 -27.15 28.49
C TYR A 10 -1.63 -25.84 28.40
N ILE A 11 -2.56 -25.63 29.33
CA ILE A 11 -3.47 -24.50 29.31
C ILE A 11 -3.11 -23.55 30.45
N VAL A 12 -2.85 -22.31 30.10
CA VAL A 12 -2.63 -21.22 31.05
C VAL A 12 -3.85 -20.32 31.06
N ILE A 13 -4.50 -20.22 32.22
CA ILE A 13 -5.73 -19.42 32.39
C ILE A 13 -5.44 -18.19 33.22
N ALA A 14 -5.75 -17.02 32.65
CA ALA A 14 -5.78 -15.76 33.35
C ALA A 14 -7.23 -15.34 33.59
N THR A 15 -7.55 -14.96 34.83
CA THR A 15 -8.86 -14.47 35.26
C THR A 15 -8.78 -13.14 35.99
N LYS A 16 -7.57 -12.62 36.20
CA LYS A 16 -7.36 -11.27 36.73
C LYS A 16 -7.64 -10.33 35.56
N ARG A 17 -8.52 -9.35 35.72
CA ARG A 17 -8.80 -8.36 34.68
C ARG A 17 -7.55 -7.52 34.33
N CYS A 18 -7.41 -7.18 33.06
CA CYS A 18 -6.40 -6.25 32.54
C CYS A 18 -7.09 -5.31 31.55
N ASP A 19 -7.03 -4.02 31.82
CA ASP A 19 -7.66 -2.97 31.03
C ASP A 19 -6.57 -2.02 30.54
N VAL A 20 -6.55 -1.74 29.24
CA VAL A 20 -5.57 -0.85 28.61
C VAL A 20 -6.30 0.23 27.83
N GLN A 21 -5.86 1.48 28.01
CA GLN A 21 -6.38 2.64 27.28
C GLN A 21 -5.22 3.37 26.60
N ALA A 22 -5.40 3.72 25.33
CA ALA A 22 -4.43 4.51 24.60
C ALA A 22 -4.71 6.02 24.76
N GLU A 23 -3.68 6.77 25.14
CA GLU A 23 -3.76 8.23 25.32
C GLU A 23 -3.42 9.00 24.04
N ASN A 24 -2.72 8.36 23.12
CA ASN A 24 -2.20 8.95 21.88
C ASN A 24 -2.02 7.86 20.81
N ASP A 25 -1.38 8.21 19.70
CA ASP A 25 -1.15 7.31 18.56
C ASP A 25 -0.08 6.23 18.76
N GLN A 26 0.53 6.17 19.94
CA GLN A 26 1.44 5.09 20.34
C GLN A 26 0.65 3.90 20.89
N VAL A 27 1.25 2.71 20.80
CA VAL A 27 0.68 1.51 21.40
C VAL A 27 0.78 1.60 22.92
N ALA A 28 -0.37 1.63 23.59
CA ALA A 28 -0.46 1.30 25.00
C ALA A 28 -0.54 -0.23 25.14
N SER A 29 0.25 -0.81 26.03
CA SER A 29 0.21 -2.26 26.27
C SER A 29 0.57 -2.63 27.70
N GLU A 30 -0.02 -3.72 28.19
CA GLU A 30 0.28 -4.29 29.51
C GLU A 30 0.47 -5.81 29.41
N MET A 31 1.49 -6.34 30.10
CA MET A 31 1.71 -7.78 30.24
C MET A 31 0.64 -8.39 31.14
N TRP A 32 -0.27 -9.13 30.54
CA TRP A 32 -1.40 -9.70 31.27
C TRP A 32 -0.99 -10.90 32.12
N PHE A 33 -0.31 -11.85 31.48
CA PHE A 33 0.19 -13.07 32.11
C PHE A 33 1.23 -13.75 31.23
N CYS A 34 1.97 -14.70 31.79
CA CYS A 34 2.94 -15.50 31.04
C CYS A 34 3.00 -16.96 31.52
N THR A 35 3.39 -17.88 30.65
CA THR A 35 3.60 -19.27 31.04
C THR A 35 4.72 -19.37 32.09
N PRO A 36 4.74 -20.44 32.89
CA PRO A 36 5.99 -20.87 33.55
C PRO A 36 7.12 -21.05 32.52
N ALA A 37 8.35 -21.19 33.02
CA ALA A 37 9.50 -21.45 32.18
C ALA A 37 9.27 -22.72 31.35
N LEU A 38 9.43 -22.60 30.03
CA LEU A 38 9.18 -23.69 29.09
C LEU A 38 10.26 -24.76 29.26
N GLU A 39 9.81 -25.95 29.64
CA GLU A 39 10.65 -27.14 29.73
C GLU A 39 11.10 -27.61 28.35
N LYS A 40 12.23 -28.33 28.31
CA LYS A 40 12.76 -28.93 27.09
C LYS A 40 11.72 -29.77 26.33
N HIS A 41 10.89 -30.56 27.01
CA HIS A 41 9.83 -31.34 26.36
C HIS A 41 8.83 -30.47 25.60
N ILE A 42 8.41 -29.35 26.20
CA ILE A 42 7.47 -28.42 25.58
C ILE A 42 8.15 -27.71 24.41
N VAL A 43 9.36 -27.19 24.65
CA VAL A 43 10.13 -26.52 23.60
C VAL A 43 10.34 -27.45 22.43
N ASP A 44 10.69 -28.72 22.62
CA ASP A 44 10.98 -29.66 21.52
C ASP A 44 9.71 -30.19 20.81
N ASN A 45 8.58 -30.32 21.53
CA ASN A 45 7.42 -31.07 21.02
C ASN A 45 6.12 -30.27 20.84
N VAL A 46 6.06 -28.98 21.19
CA VAL A 46 4.84 -28.19 20.95
C VAL A 46 4.44 -28.20 19.47
N ILE A 47 3.17 -28.51 19.20
CA ILE A 47 2.57 -28.69 17.87
C ILE A 47 1.75 -27.46 17.49
N SER A 48 1.05 -26.87 18.47
CA SER A 48 0.26 -25.67 18.25
C SER A 48 0.19 -24.74 19.46
N ILE A 49 0.03 -23.45 19.18
CA ILE A 49 -0.26 -22.39 20.16
C ILE A 49 -1.54 -21.69 19.73
N GLN A 50 -2.47 -21.46 20.65
CA GLN A 50 -3.66 -20.64 20.41
C GLN A 50 -3.98 -19.81 21.65
N LEU A 51 -4.40 -18.56 21.44
CA LEU A 51 -4.91 -17.70 22.51
C LEU A 51 -6.41 -17.47 22.29
N GLU A 52 -7.19 -17.73 23.33
CA GLU A 52 -8.60 -17.36 23.45
C GLU A 52 -8.73 -16.31 24.55
N THR A 53 -9.51 -15.26 24.31
CA THR A 53 -9.81 -14.20 25.28
C THR A 53 -11.30 -14.00 25.42
N ARG A 54 -11.70 -13.49 26.59
CA ARG A 54 -12.98 -12.85 26.85
C ARG A 54 -12.69 -11.38 27.06
N SER A 55 -13.13 -10.55 26.13
CA SER A 55 -12.79 -9.13 26.10
C SER A 55 -13.77 -8.30 25.27
N HIS A 56 -13.62 -6.98 25.34
CA HIS A 56 -14.36 -6.02 24.53
C HIS A 56 -13.57 -4.72 24.34
N ASP A 57 -14.02 -3.88 23.40
CA ASP A 57 -13.46 -2.55 23.18
C ASP A 57 -14.27 -1.47 23.92
N GLN A 58 -14.07 -0.20 23.59
CA GLN A 58 -14.81 0.93 24.18
C GLN A 58 -16.33 0.95 23.89
N GLY A 59 -16.85 0.06 23.02
CA GLY A 59 -18.27 -0.05 22.69
C GLY A 59 -18.78 0.89 21.61
N TRP A 60 -17.88 1.54 20.88
CA TRP A 60 -18.14 2.39 19.71
C TRP A 60 -16.87 2.50 18.88
N VAL A 61 -16.98 2.91 17.62
CA VAL A 61 -15.84 2.96 16.71
C VAL A 61 -15.49 4.42 16.39
N PRO A 62 -14.35 4.95 16.87
CA PRO A 62 -13.89 6.31 16.57
C PRO A 62 -13.34 6.39 15.15
N ARG A 63 -13.94 7.23 14.30
CA ARG A 63 -13.54 7.71 12.93
C ARG A 63 -12.92 6.72 11.92
N SER A 64 -12.64 5.46 12.25
CA SER A 64 -11.97 4.48 11.41
C SER A 64 -12.72 3.15 11.43
N GLU A 65 -12.86 2.45 10.30
CA GLU A 65 -13.50 1.12 10.25
C GLU A 65 -12.56 -0.02 10.72
N ALA A 66 -11.40 0.29 11.34
CA ALA A 66 -10.37 -0.66 11.74
C ALA A 66 -10.34 -0.87 13.27
N GLY A 67 -9.93 -2.07 13.72
CA GLY A 67 -9.79 -2.40 15.13
C GLY A 67 -8.43 -2.00 15.69
N TRP A 68 -8.42 -1.17 16.74
CA TRP A 68 -7.18 -0.74 17.41
C TRP A 68 -7.09 -1.18 18.86
N SER A 69 -7.77 -2.28 19.20
CA SER A 69 -7.56 -3.03 20.44
C SER A 69 -7.37 -4.51 20.13
N TRP A 70 -6.26 -5.09 20.59
CA TRP A 70 -5.84 -6.44 20.21
C TRP A 70 -5.00 -7.14 21.29
N PHE A 71 -4.65 -8.40 21.05
CA PHE A 71 -3.81 -9.21 21.92
C PHE A 71 -2.58 -9.75 21.20
N ASP A 72 -1.42 -9.66 21.84
CA ASP A 72 -0.17 -10.24 21.33
C ASP A 72 0.28 -11.44 22.15
N VAL A 73 0.80 -12.47 21.48
CA VAL A 73 1.59 -13.54 22.08
C VAL A 73 3.07 -13.22 21.90
N VAL A 74 3.82 -13.18 22.99
CA VAL A 74 5.24 -12.77 23.00
C VAL A 74 6.15 -13.83 23.61
N VAL A 75 7.42 -13.82 23.23
CA VAL A 75 8.46 -14.64 23.87
C VAL A 75 9.23 -13.79 24.88
N LEU A 76 9.37 -14.30 26.09
CA LEU A 76 10.13 -13.70 27.18
C LEU A 76 11.38 -14.53 27.45
N GLN A 77 12.45 -13.88 27.92
CA GLN A 77 13.69 -14.57 28.27
C GLN A 77 13.48 -15.56 29.44
N SER A 78 12.63 -15.18 30.40
CA SER A 78 12.16 -15.99 31.52
C SER A 78 10.77 -15.48 31.98
N PRO A 79 10.04 -16.20 32.85
CA PRO A 79 8.75 -15.75 33.39
C PRO A 79 8.81 -14.41 34.14
N GLU A 80 9.96 -14.07 34.73
CA GLU A 80 10.18 -12.84 35.49
C GLU A 80 10.57 -11.65 34.61
N ALA A 81 10.82 -11.88 33.32
CA ALA A 81 11.23 -10.83 32.41
C ALA A 81 10.09 -9.83 32.17
N THR A 82 10.40 -8.55 32.30
CA THR A 82 9.46 -7.45 32.04
C THR A 82 9.54 -6.92 30.60
N GLN A 83 10.48 -7.43 29.81
CA GLN A 83 10.75 -7.00 28.45
C GLN A 83 10.61 -8.17 27.48
N ILE A 84 10.08 -7.87 26.30
CA ILE A 84 9.96 -8.83 25.19
C ILE A 84 11.36 -9.25 24.75
N LYS A 85 11.56 -10.54 24.51
CA LYS A 85 12.83 -11.05 23.98
C LYS A 85 13.03 -10.51 22.56
N VAL A 86 14.18 -9.88 22.33
CA VAL A 86 14.59 -9.40 21.01
C VAL A 86 15.61 -10.37 20.41
N LYS A 87 15.40 -10.79 19.16
CA LYS A 87 16.32 -11.66 18.42
C LYS A 87 16.52 -11.12 17.02
N ASP A 88 17.78 -10.94 16.63
CA ASP A 88 18.18 -10.37 15.33
C ASP A 88 17.51 -9.01 15.01
N GLY A 89 17.25 -8.19 16.04
CA GLY A 89 16.62 -6.87 15.92
C GLY A 89 15.08 -6.89 15.90
N LEU A 90 14.46 -8.08 15.96
CA LEU A 90 13.01 -8.24 16.04
C LEU A 90 12.55 -8.50 17.46
N ALA A 91 11.54 -7.78 17.93
CA ALA A 91 10.76 -8.20 19.08
C ALA A 91 10.01 -9.48 18.73
N LEU A 92 10.24 -10.55 19.49
CA LEU A 92 9.56 -11.83 19.31
C LEU A 92 8.13 -11.72 19.83
N MET A 93 7.28 -11.09 19.03
CA MET A 93 5.88 -10.83 19.29
C MET A 93 5.03 -11.03 18.04
N TRP A 94 3.85 -11.63 18.23
CA TRP A 94 2.90 -11.94 17.18
C TRP A 94 1.48 -11.61 17.63
N MET A 95 0.74 -10.88 16.80
CA MET A 95 -0.64 -10.52 17.03
C MET A 95 -1.51 -11.78 16.91
N SER A 96 -2.30 -12.04 17.95
CA SER A 96 -3.27 -13.13 17.98
C SER A 96 -4.56 -12.72 17.27
N HIS A 97 -5.27 -11.72 17.79
CA HIS A 97 -6.52 -11.22 17.24
C HIS A 97 -6.88 -9.86 17.83
N GLU A 98 -7.74 -9.13 17.12
CA GLU A 98 -8.40 -7.90 17.56
C GLU A 98 -9.69 -8.21 18.34
N ASN A 99 -10.08 -7.26 19.20
CA ASN A 99 -11.45 -7.22 19.72
C ASN A 99 -12.44 -7.01 18.57
N LYS A 100 -13.64 -7.53 18.75
CA LYS A 100 -14.76 -7.23 17.87
C LYS A 100 -15.13 -5.75 18.02
N LEU A 101 -15.26 -5.07 16.88
CA LEU A 101 -15.52 -3.64 16.78
C LEU A 101 -16.86 -3.21 17.39
N GLY A 102 -16.82 -2.15 18.20
CA GLY A 102 -17.98 -1.50 18.78
C GLY A 102 -18.70 -2.33 19.84
N GLU A 103 -18.00 -3.27 20.48
CA GLU A 103 -18.57 -4.15 21.49
C GLU A 103 -18.34 -3.60 22.89
N LYS A 104 -19.42 -3.45 23.65
CA LYS A 104 -19.38 -2.95 25.04
C LYS A 104 -19.44 -4.07 26.09
N GLN A 105 -19.58 -5.32 25.65
CA GLN A 105 -19.72 -6.47 26.51
C GLN A 105 -18.69 -7.52 26.15
N ASP A 106 -18.18 -8.19 27.17
CA ASP A 106 -17.23 -9.28 27.04
C ASP A 106 -17.71 -10.38 26.07
N VAL A 107 -17.04 -10.47 24.93
CA VAL A 107 -17.23 -11.54 23.94
C VAL A 107 -16.04 -12.49 24.01
N ILE A 108 -16.30 -13.79 23.81
CA ILE A 108 -15.22 -14.77 23.66
C ILE A 108 -14.73 -14.74 22.21
N GLN A 109 -13.43 -14.54 22.02
CA GLN A 109 -12.77 -14.61 20.73
C GLN A 109 -11.54 -15.53 20.82
N ALA A 110 -11.29 -16.26 19.74
CA ALA A 110 -10.13 -17.11 19.62
C ALA A 110 -9.29 -16.65 18.43
N GLY A 111 -7.99 -16.46 18.67
CA GLY A 111 -7.02 -16.21 17.62
C GLY A 111 -6.78 -17.44 16.74
N PRO A 112 -5.99 -17.29 15.67
CA PRO A 112 -5.61 -18.38 14.80
C PRO A 112 -4.80 -19.43 15.57
N VAL A 113 -4.93 -20.69 15.16
CA VAL A 113 -4.10 -21.77 15.66
C VAL A 113 -2.74 -21.68 14.97
N LEU A 114 -1.70 -21.29 15.70
CA LEU A 114 -0.33 -21.30 15.19
C LEU A 114 0.14 -22.76 15.14
N LEU A 115 0.51 -23.25 13.96
CA LEU A 115 0.94 -24.64 13.73
C LEU A 115 2.46 -24.73 13.55
N GLY A 116 3.06 -25.89 13.78
CA GLY A 116 4.52 -26.10 13.87
C GLY A 116 5.44 -25.57 12.73
N HIS A 117 4.92 -25.02 11.64
CA HIS A 117 5.69 -24.28 10.63
C HIS A 117 5.81 -22.76 10.91
N HIS A 118 5.07 -22.26 11.90
CA HIS A 118 5.11 -20.85 12.33
C HIS A 118 6.47 -20.52 12.96
N ASP A 119 6.97 -19.32 12.68
CA ASP A 119 8.29 -18.83 13.10
C ASP A 119 8.47 -18.72 14.63
N ILE A 120 7.37 -18.49 15.37
CA ILE A 120 7.35 -18.51 16.85
C ILE A 120 8.02 -19.76 17.41
N PHE A 121 7.76 -20.94 16.84
CA PHE A 121 8.26 -22.22 17.38
C PHE A 121 9.77 -22.34 17.30
N ALA A 122 10.36 -21.80 16.24
CA ALA A 122 11.80 -21.86 16.06
C ALA A 122 12.53 -20.78 16.90
N SER A 123 11.79 -19.81 17.43
CA SER A 123 12.31 -18.75 18.30
C SER A 123 12.37 -19.15 19.78
N LEU A 124 11.68 -20.24 20.17
CA LEU A 124 11.63 -20.74 21.54
C LEU A 124 12.93 -21.44 21.95
N GLU A 125 13.41 -21.10 23.14
CA GLU A 125 14.53 -21.75 23.80
C GLU A 125 14.10 -22.23 25.19
N VAL A 126 14.76 -23.27 25.71
CA VAL A 126 14.49 -23.80 27.06
C VAL A 126 14.66 -22.69 28.09
N GLY A 127 13.70 -22.57 29.00
CA GLY A 127 13.66 -21.52 30.03
C GLY A 127 12.94 -20.23 29.62
N ASN A 128 12.62 -20.05 28.33
CA ASN A 128 11.77 -18.93 27.90
C ASN A 128 10.35 -19.07 28.47
N ALA A 129 9.58 -18.00 28.42
CA ALA A 129 8.15 -18.02 28.72
C ALA A 129 7.36 -17.42 27.55
N LEU A 130 6.11 -17.83 27.37
CA LEU A 130 5.17 -17.17 26.46
C LEU A 130 4.33 -16.19 27.26
N GLY A 131 4.39 -14.90 26.92
CA GLY A 131 3.58 -13.84 27.50
C GLY A 131 2.37 -13.50 26.63
N VAL A 132 1.36 -12.88 27.24
CA VAL A 132 0.21 -12.28 26.54
C VAL A 132 0.15 -10.80 26.89
N LEU A 133 0.16 -9.93 25.88
CA LEU A 133 -0.07 -8.49 26.04
C LEU A 133 -1.51 -8.15 25.68
N VAL A 134 -2.12 -7.26 26.47
CA VAL A 134 -3.33 -6.51 26.09
C VAL A 134 -2.86 -5.20 25.48
N CYS A 135 -3.37 -4.86 24.30
CA CYS A 135 -2.91 -3.70 23.54
C CYS A 135 -4.08 -2.82 23.09
N ALA A 136 -3.85 -1.51 23.07
CA ALA A 136 -4.70 -0.51 22.44
C ALA A 136 -3.85 0.58 21.77
N ARG A 137 -4.38 1.25 20.75
CA ARG A 137 -3.70 2.36 20.05
C ARG A 137 -4.70 3.41 19.60
N PHE A 138 -4.24 4.67 19.56
CA PHE A 138 -5.00 5.88 19.25
C PHE A 138 -5.86 6.39 20.42
N PRO A 139 -6.03 7.72 20.54
CA PRO A 139 -6.98 8.28 21.50
C PRO A 139 -8.35 7.62 21.39
N ASP A 140 -9.02 7.46 22.52
CA ASP A 140 -10.35 6.87 22.68
C ASP A 140 -10.47 5.35 22.45
N TRP A 141 -9.37 4.66 22.12
CA TRP A 141 -9.35 3.21 22.05
C TRP A 141 -9.01 2.56 23.38
N GLU A 142 -9.82 1.57 23.75
CA GLU A 142 -9.72 0.81 24.98
C GLU A 142 -9.75 -0.70 24.70
N ASN A 143 -9.10 -1.47 25.56
CA ASN A 143 -9.13 -2.92 25.55
C ASN A 143 -9.38 -3.46 26.96
N HIS A 144 -10.56 -4.05 27.16
CA HIS A 144 -10.96 -4.59 28.44
C HIS A 144 -10.95 -6.11 28.40
N ALA A 145 -10.02 -6.74 29.12
CA ALA A 145 -9.81 -8.18 29.06
C ALA A 145 -10.04 -8.83 30.44
N SER A 146 -10.99 -9.76 30.52
CA SER A 146 -11.44 -10.35 31.79
C SER A 146 -10.99 -11.79 32.01
N GLU A 147 -10.93 -12.59 30.95
CA GLU A 147 -10.43 -13.97 30.99
C GLU A 147 -9.61 -14.30 29.74
N ALA A 148 -8.58 -15.11 29.87
CA ALA A 148 -7.86 -15.67 28.72
C ALA A 148 -7.37 -17.09 28.97
N ARG A 149 -7.25 -17.84 27.87
CA ARG A 149 -6.71 -19.19 27.80
C ARG A 149 -5.64 -19.26 26.74
N LEU A 150 -4.39 -19.40 27.16
CA LEU A 150 -3.28 -19.72 26.27
C LEU A 150 -3.10 -21.23 26.23
N ILE A 151 -3.33 -21.83 25.06
CA ILE A 151 -3.41 -23.27 24.86
C ILE A 151 -2.19 -23.70 24.03
N LEU A 152 -1.32 -24.51 24.65
CA LEU A 152 -0.20 -25.17 23.98
C LEU A 152 -0.52 -26.66 23.83
N ARG A 153 -0.56 -27.18 22.60
CA ARG A 153 -0.67 -28.63 22.38
C ARG A 153 0.70 -29.25 22.28
N VAL A 154 0.99 -30.20 23.16
CA VAL A 154 2.26 -30.92 23.23
C VAL A 154 1.94 -32.41 23.43
N PRO A 155 2.42 -33.31 22.57
CA PRO A 155 2.15 -34.74 22.69
C PRO A 155 2.77 -35.33 23.97
N GLU A 156 2.20 -36.44 24.47
CA GLU A 156 2.73 -37.20 25.59
C GLU A 156 4.20 -37.58 25.37
N ARG A 157 4.97 -37.64 26.47
CA ARG A 157 6.43 -37.86 26.48
C ARG A 157 6.86 -39.16 25.77
N ASP A 158 5.96 -40.13 25.58
CA ASP A 158 6.24 -41.44 25.00
C ASP A 158 5.87 -41.56 23.50
N VAL A 159 5.28 -40.53 22.89
CA VAL A 159 4.93 -40.48 21.46
C VAL A 159 5.92 -39.56 20.74
N VAL A 160 7.14 -40.07 20.50
CA VAL A 160 8.18 -39.34 19.77
C VAL A 160 7.97 -39.54 18.26
N ASP A 161 7.15 -38.69 17.64
CA ASP A 161 7.19 -38.52 16.19
C ASP A 161 8.08 -37.30 15.90
N ALA A 162 9.40 -37.55 15.86
CA ALA A 162 10.42 -36.53 15.65
C ALA A 162 10.32 -35.97 14.23
N ARG A 163 9.38 -35.06 13.98
CA ARG A 163 9.43 -34.23 12.77
C ARG A 163 10.65 -33.31 12.90
N PRO A 164 11.59 -33.33 11.94
CA PRO A 164 12.73 -32.44 12.00
C PRO A 164 12.23 -31.00 11.97
N ARG A 165 12.36 -30.29 13.09
CA ARG A 165 12.12 -28.85 13.11
C ARG A 165 13.10 -28.21 12.16
N ARG A 166 12.61 -27.31 11.31
CA ARG A 166 13.49 -26.36 10.62
C ARG A 166 14.28 -25.65 11.72
N ARG A 167 15.57 -25.95 11.86
CA ARG A 167 16.49 -25.01 12.49
C ARG A 167 16.31 -23.73 11.70
N LEU A 168 15.99 -22.64 12.36
CA LEU A 168 16.19 -21.33 11.75
C LEU A 168 17.65 -21.27 11.31
N ARG A 169 17.89 -21.42 10.01
CA ARG A 169 18.88 -20.56 9.37
C ARG A 169 18.46 -19.14 9.77
N SER A 170 19.43 -18.33 10.22
CA SER A 170 19.22 -16.98 10.78
C SER A 170 17.87 -16.39 10.38
N LEU A 171 17.02 -16.05 11.37
CA LEU A 171 15.65 -15.52 11.15
C LEU A 171 15.62 -14.45 10.08
N VAL A 172 16.70 -13.71 9.93
CA VAL A 172 16.83 -12.71 8.91
C VAL A 172 18.27 -12.68 8.42
N ASP A 173 18.46 -12.28 7.18
CA ASP A 173 19.69 -11.57 6.82
C ASP A 173 19.81 -10.38 7.79
N ARG A 174 20.72 -10.45 8.77
CA ARG A 174 20.87 -9.43 9.83
C ARG A 174 21.00 -8.01 9.28
N THR A 175 21.50 -7.90 8.04
CA THR A 175 21.60 -6.66 7.28
C THR A 175 20.21 -6.09 6.98
N TRP A 176 19.28 -6.94 6.58
CA TRP A 176 17.93 -6.55 6.16
C TRP A 176 17.03 -6.14 7.33
N THR A 177 17.07 -6.82 8.49
CA THR A 177 16.29 -6.36 9.67
C THR A 177 16.75 -4.99 10.17
N ARG A 178 18.07 -4.80 10.23
CA ARG A 178 18.68 -3.52 10.63
C ARG A 178 18.25 -2.42 9.66
N LEU A 179 18.31 -2.69 8.36
CA LEU A 179 17.83 -1.77 7.32
C LEU A 179 16.35 -1.43 7.48
N VAL A 180 15.46 -2.42 7.70
CA VAL A 180 14.03 -2.16 7.89
C VAL A 180 13.79 -1.31 9.15
N SER A 181 14.46 -1.63 10.27
CA SER A 181 14.32 -0.86 11.52
C SER A 181 14.84 0.58 11.39
N GLU A 182 15.98 0.78 10.74
CA GLU A 182 16.54 2.12 10.47
C GLU A 182 15.64 2.92 9.52
N LYS A 183 15.08 2.27 8.49
CA LYS A 183 14.14 2.87 7.52
C LYS A 183 12.82 3.30 8.17
N VAL A 184 12.21 2.44 8.99
CA VAL A 184 10.99 2.77 9.76
C VAL A 184 11.23 3.99 10.63
N THR A 185 12.34 3.98 11.39
CA THR A 185 12.68 5.05 12.31
C THR A 185 12.90 6.38 11.59
N SER A 186 13.61 6.35 10.45
CA SER A 186 13.86 7.53 9.61
C SER A 186 12.56 8.10 9.01
N LEU A 187 11.67 7.22 8.53
CA LEU A 187 10.39 7.60 7.96
C LEU A 187 9.46 8.20 9.02
N MET A 188 9.37 7.59 10.21
CA MET A 188 8.61 8.14 11.34
C MET A 188 9.11 9.53 11.71
N LYS A 189 10.43 9.71 11.88
CA LYS A 189 11.01 11.02 12.22
C LYS A 189 10.73 12.09 11.15
N THR A 190 10.76 11.68 9.89
CA THR A 190 10.45 12.57 8.77
C THR A 190 8.97 12.95 8.78
N LEU A 191 8.08 11.98 8.97
CA LEU A 191 6.64 12.18 9.06
C LEU A 191 6.26 13.07 10.24
N ASP A 192 6.81 12.84 11.44
CA ASP A 192 6.58 13.68 12.61
C ASP A 192 6.94 15.13 12.34
N LYS A 193 8.13 15.38 11.75
CA LYS A 193 8.54 16.74 11.35
C LYS A 193 7.56 17.39 10.38
N TYR A 194 6.99 16.63 9.45
CA TYR A 194 5.98 17.15 8.52
C TYR A 194 4.65 17.44 9.21
N LEU A 195 4.16 16.54 10.06
CA LEU A 195 2.89 16.71 10.78
C LEU A 195 2.98 17.87 11.78
N ASP A 196 4.10 18.00 12.49
CA ASP A 196 4.36 19.12 13.39
C ASP A 196 4.36 20.46 12.63
N ALA A 197 5.00 20.51 11.45
CA ALA A 197 5.00 21.69 10.60
C ALA A 197 3.63 22.00 9.98
N ALA A 198 2.80 20.98 9.78
CA ALA A 198 1.45 21.09 9.22
C ALA A 198 0.37 21.38 10.27
N THR A 199 0.70 21.29 11.56
CA THR A 199 -0.22 21.57 12.67
C THR A 199 -0.13 23.05 13.06
N PRO A 200 -1.16 23.88 12.77
CA PRO A 200 -1.19 25.26 13.25
C PRO A 200 -1.24 25.28 14.78
N GLY A 201 -0.58 26.25 15.41
CA GLY A 201 -0.57 26.38 16.88
C GLY A 201 -1.99 26.41 17.47
N GLU A 202 -2.21 25.58 18.49
CA GLU A 202 -3.48 25.28 19.19
C GLU A 202 -4.48 24.35 18.48
N ALA A 203 -4.22 23.87 17.25
CA ALA A 203 -5.05 22.85 16.60
C ALA A 203 -4.71 21.42 17.03
N SER A 204 -5.66 20.49 16.90
CA SER A 204 -5.39 19.04 17.03
C SER A 204 -4.24 18.63 16.08
N PRO A 205 -3.32 17.74 16.50
CA PRO A 205 -2.20 17.30 15.68
C PRO A 205 -2.65 16.84 14.30
N ALA A 206 -1.96 17.28 13.25
CA ALA A 206 -2.18 16.78 11.91
C ALA A 206 -2.04 15.24 11.90
N TYR A 207 -3.04 14.55 11.39
CA TYR A 207 -3.10 13.10 11.31
C TYR A 207 -2.65 12.62 9.92
N SER A 208 -2.01 11.45 9.83
CA SER A 208 -1.70 10.81 8.56
C SER A 208 -1.89 9.30 8.66
N LEU A 209 -2.63 8.71 7.71
CA LEU A 209 -2.73 7.25 7.59
C LEU A 209 -1.39 6.57 7.38
N VAL A 210 -0.37 7.27 6.87
CA VAL A 210 1.00 6.73 6.80
C VAL A 210 1.50 6.38 8.21
N ARG A 211 1.07 7.13 9.24
CA ARG A 211 1.37 6.85 10.65
C ARG A 211 0.63 5.61 11.16
N GLU A 212 -0.60 5.35 10.72
CA GLU A 212 -1.31 4.09 11.00
C GLU A 212 -0.54 2.88 10.46
N MET A 213 -0.04 3.01 9.22
CA MET A 213 0.62 1.94 8.47
C MET A 213 2.06 1.66 8.92
N LEU A 214 2.67 2.55 9.71
CA LEU A 214 4.04 2.38 10.20
C LEU A 214 4.06 1.64 11.54
N PRO A 215 5.02 0.71 11.76
CA PRO A 215 5.23 0.11 13.06
C PRO A 215 5.57 1.18 14.10
N THR A 216 4.71 1.35 15.11
CA THR A 216 5.05 2.09 16.33
C THR A 216 5.58 1.11 17.37
N GLY A 217 6.79 1.35 17.88
CA GLY A 217 7.47 0.45 18.81
C GLY A 217 8.54 -0.44 18.14
N PRO A 218 9.04 -1.49 18.82
CA PRO A 218 10.05 -2.36 18.25
C PRO A 218 9.49 -3.12 17.05
N LEU A 219 10.33 -3.31 16.01
CA LEU A 219 9.95 -4.07 14.82
C LEU A 219 9.56 -5.50 15.22
N ARG A 220 8.33 -5.89 14.89
CA ARG A 220 7.73 -7.12 15.36
C ARG A 220 8.06 -8.31 14.47
N ALA A 221 8.12 -9.50 15.04
CA ALA A 221 8.39 -10.73 14.29
C ALA A 221 7.27 -11.04 13.27
N ASP A 222 6.01 -10.83 13.63
CA ASP A 222 4.86 -10.98 12.71
C ASP A 222 4.85 -9.97 11.55
N GLN A 223 5.41 -8.78 11.75
CA GLN A 223 5.52 -7.75 10.72
C GLN A 223 6.62 -8.06 9.71
N VAL A 224 7.65 -8.79 10.11
CA VAL A 224 8.75 -9.21 9.25
C VAL A 224 8.51 -10.63 8.76
N ALA A 225 7.75 -10.75 7.67
CA ALA A 225 7.54 -12.02 7.02
C ALA A 225 8.88 -12.59 6.51
N VAL A 226 9.44 -13.57 7.23
CA VAL A 226 10.58 -14.38 6.79
C VAL A 226 10.05 -15.39 5.76
N THR A 227 9.69 -14.89 4.57
CA THR A 227 9.17 -15.74 3.50
C THR A 227 10.34 -16.34 2.71
N GLU A 228 10.28 -17.64 2.40
CA GLU A 228 11.10 -18.22 1.33
C GLU A 228 10.64 -17.77 -0.07
N GLU A 229 9.55 -17.00 -0.15
CA GLU A 229 9.02 -16.48 -1.39
C GLU A 229 9.97 -15.46 -2.05
N PRO A 230 10.07 -15.47 -3.40
CA PRO A 230 10.95 -14.57 -4.13
C PRO A 230 10.59 -13.09 -3.88
N PRO A 231 11.55 -12.16 -3.73
CA PRO A 231 11.22 -10.76 -3.46
C PRO A 231 10.36 -10.11 -4.55
N LEU A 232 9.45 -9.21 -4.15
CA LEU A 232 8.43 -8.59 -4.99
C LEU A 232 9.01 -7.70 -6.10
N LYS A 233 8.33 -7.66 -7.23
CA LYS A 233 8.53 -6.72 -8.32
C LYS A 233 7.28 -5.86 -8.44
N LEU A 234 7.44 -4.56 -8.21
CA LEU A 234 6.35 -3.61 -8.06
C LEU A 234 6.45 -2.51 -9.13
N LEU A 235 5.31 -2.11 -9.67
CA LEU A 235 5.20 -1.05 -10.67
C LEU A 235 4.13 -0.03 -10.24
N SER A 236 4.46 1.25 -10.31
CA SER A 236 3.56 2.36 -9.99
C SER A 236 3.55 3.39 -11.12
N PHE A 237 2.36 3.83 -11.52
CA PHE A 237 2.16 4.90 -12.50
C PHE A 237 1.49 6.12 -11.87
N ASP A 238 2.10 7.27 -12.09
CA ASP A 238 1.55 8.53 -11.61
C ASP A 238 0.39 9.04 -12.47
N GLY A 239 -0.41 9.93 -11.88
CA GLY A 239 -1.41 10.71 -12.60
C GLY A 239 -0.82 11.86 -13.41
N GLY A 240 -1.47 12.21 -14.53
CA GLY A 240 -0.95 13.27 -15.40
C GLY A 240 -1.72 13.57 -16.69
N GLY A 241 -2.96 13.10 -16.83
CA GLY A 241 -3.76 13.26 -18.06
C GLY A 241 -3.07 12.67 -19.28
N VAL A 242 -3.14 13.35 -20.42
CA VAL A 242 -2.53 12.92 -21.70
C VAL A 242 -1.02 12.64 -21.63
N ARG A 243 -0.34 13.20 -20.63
CA ARG A 243 1.10 12.98 -20.42
C ARG A 243 1.43 11.55 -19.96
N GLY A 244 0.45 10.76 -19.55
CA GLY A 244 0.60 9.33 -19.26
C GLY A 244 1.19 8.53 -20.43
N ILE A 245 1.12 9.05 -21.65
CA ILE A 245 1.83 8.49 -22.82
C ILE A 245 3.33 8.34 -22.57
N SER A 246 3.95 9.30 -21.88
CA SER A 246 5.37 9.24 -21.51
C SER A 246 5.66 7.99 -20.68
N SER A 247 4.77 7.67 -19.73
CA SER A 247 4.95 6.52 -18.85
C SER A 247 4.90 5.19 -19.62
N LEU A 248 4.07 5.10 -20.66
CA LEU A 248 4.01 3.93 -21.55
C LEU A 248 5.29 3.76 -22.37
N TYR A 249 5.85 4.83 -22.92
CA TYR A 249 7.11 4.78 -23.66
C TYR A 249 8.32 4.47 -22.76
N ILE A 250 8.35 5.00 -21.53
CA ILE A 250 9.36 4.64 -20.53
C ILE A 250 9.26 3.15 -20.20
N LEU A 251 8.06 2.65 -19.90
CA LEU A 251 7.86 1.23 -19.61
C LEU A 251 8.24 0.36 -20.81
N GLN A 252 7.91 0.78 -22.04
CA GLN A 252 8.26 0.09 -23.26
C GLN A 252 9.78 -0.07 -23.39
N ALA A 253 10.54 1.00 -23.17
CA ALA A 253 12.00 0.96 -23.23
C ALA A 253 12.59 0.00 -22.17
N ILE A 254 12.05 -0.01 -20.96
CA ILE A 254 12.48 -0.94 -19.90
C ILE A 254 12.14 -2.39 -20.27
N MET A 255 10.91 -2.64 -20.71
CA MET A 255 10.43 -4.00 -21.00
C MET A 255 11.06 -4.59 -22.28
N MET A 256 11.44 -3.75 -23.24
CA MET A 256 12.29 -4.17 -24.37
C MET A 256 13.66 -4.66 -23.89
N GLU A 257 14.21 -4.06 -22.83
CA GLU A 257 15.48 -4.54 -22.28
C GLU A 257 15.34 -5.79 -21.41
N VAL A 258 14.16 -5.97 -20.77
CA VAL A 258 13.80 -7.20 -20.07
C VAL A 258 13.56 -8.37 -21.03
N SER A 259 12.95 -8.10 -22.19
CA SER A 259 12.62 -9.10 -23.20
C SER A 259 12.93 -8.59 -24.62
N PRO A 260 14.22 -8.56 -25.03
CA PRO A 260 14.65 -7.96 -26.30
C PRO A 260 14.05 -8.58 -27.56
N ASN A 261 13.57 -9.82 -27.44
CA ASN A 261 13.02 -10.58 -28.56
C ASN A 261 11.49 -10.64 -28.57
N ASP A 262 10.80 -10.02 -27.60
CA ASP A 262 9.34 -10.02 -27.52
C ASP A 262 8.79 -8.61 -27.25
N PRO A 263 8.44 -7.85 -28.31
CA PRO A 263 7.82 -6.53 -28.16
C PRO A 263 6.39 -6.58 -27.61
N ASN A 264 5.78 -7.77 -27.52
CA ASN A 264 4.42 -8.00 -27.04
C ASN A 264 4.40 -8.55 -25.61
N VAL A 265 5.54 -8.46 -24.91
CA VAL A 265 5.66 -8.86 -23.52
C VAL A 265 4.63 -8.13 -22.65
N LYS A 266 3.90 -8.88 -21.82
CA LYS A 266 2.85 -8.34 -20.95
C LYS A 266 3.43 -7.98 -19.59
N PRO A 267 3.35 -6.71 -19.14
CA PRO A 267 3.90 -6.29 -17.85
C PRO A 267 3.37 -7.10 -16.66
N CYS A 268 2.09 -7.50 -16.67
CA CYS A 268 1.49 -8.33 -15.62
C CYS A 268 2.13 -9.73 -15.43
N LYS A 269 3.00 -10.17 -16.33
CA LYS A 269 3.79 -11.41 -16.15
C LYS A 269 5.10 -11.20 -15.39
N TYR A 270 5.52 -9.95 -15.22
CA TYR A 270 6.79 -9.58 -14.62
C TYR A 270 6.63 -8.91 -13.26
N PHE A 271 5.51 -8.24 -13.02
CA PHE A 271 5.21 -7.56 -11.77
C PHE A 271 4.20 -8.35 -10.94
N ASP A 272 4.44 -8.38 -9.63
CA ASP A 272 3.52 -8.97 -8.64
C ASP A 272 2.36 -8.02 -8.35
N MET A 273 2.61 -6.71 -8.48
CA MET A 273 1.60 -5.67 -8.32
C MET A 273 1.85 -4.48 -9.26
N ILE A 274 0.78 -3.96 -9.86
CA ILE A 274 0.76 -2.72 -10.63
C ILE A 274 -0.25 -1.77 -9.98
N CYS A 275 0.21 -0.60 -9.56
CA CYS A 275 -0.65 0.45 -9.02
C CYS A 275 -0.68 1.67 -9.93
N GLY A 276 -1.75 2.45 -9.86
CA GLY A 276 -1.78 3.74 -10.53
C GLY A 276 -2.87 4.69 -10.06
N THR A 277 -2.65 5.96 -10.33
CA THR A 277 -3.58 7.06 -10.02
C THR A 277 -3.91 7.82 -11.32
N SER A 278 -5.16 8.24 -11.51
CA SER A 278 -5.60 8.99 -12.71
C SER A 278 -5.26 8.25 -14.02
N ALA A 279 -4.65 8.95 -14.99
CA ALA A 279 -4.12 8.34 -16.21
C ALA A 279 -3.22 7.11 -15.94
N GLY A 280 -2.43 7.13 -14.86
CA GLY A 280 -1.64 5.97 -14.42
C GLY A 280 -2.51 4.80 -13.95
N GLY A 281 -3.66 5.07 -13.34
CA GLY A 281 -4.68 4.07 -13.00
C GLY A 281 -5.31 3.41 -14.24
N LEU A 282 -5.60 4.20 -15.28
CA LEU A 282 -6.05 3.66 -16.57
C LEU A 282 -4.99 2.74 -17.20
N ILE A 283 -3.72 3.15 -17.17
CA ILE A 283 -2.59 2.35 -17.64
C ILE A 283 -2.46 1.05 -16.83
N ALA A 284 -2.60 1.13 -15.50
CA ALA A 284 -2.55 -0.03 -14.62
C ALA A 284 -3.68 -1.04 -14.92
N ILE A 285 -4.91 -0.57 -15.16
CA ILE A 285 -6.04 -1.41 -15.58
C ILE A 285 -5.74 -2.08 -16.91
N MET A 286 -5.30 -1.32 -17.93
CA MET A 286 -5.04 -1.86 -19.26
C MET A 286 -3.93 -2.92 -19.27
N LEU A 287 -2.79 -2.63 -18.64
CA LEU A 287 -1.63 -3.53 -18.63
C LEU A 287 -1.78 -4.71 -17.66
N GLY A 288 -2.47 -4.48 -16.54
CA GLY A 288 -2.61 -5.45 -15.45
C GLY A 288 -3.91 -6.26 -15.52
N ARG A 289 -5.06 -5.57 -15.44
CA ARG A 289 -6.38 -6.20 -15.34
C ARG A 289 -6.88 -6.72 -16.70
N LEU A 290 -6.69 -5.95 -17.77
CA LEU A 290 -7.03 -6.34 -19.14
C LEU A 290 -5.88 -7.06 -19.86
N GLN A 291 -4.72 -7.19 -19.19
CA GLN A 291 -3.52 -7.90 -19.66
C GLN A 291 -3.10 -7.53 -21.10
N MET A 292 -3.19 -6.23 -21.43
CA MET A 292 -2.81 -5.70 -22.74
C MET A 292 -1.28 -5.68 -22.89
N THR A 293 -0.82 -5.71 -24.14
CA THR A 293 0.59 -5.43 -24.45
C THR A 293 0.83 -3.93 -24.38
N ILE A 294 2.08 -3.50 -24.23
CA ILE A 294 2.42 -2.07 -24.17
C ILE A 294 2.04 -1.34 -25.47
N PRO A 295 2.34 -1.86 -26.68
CA PRO A 295 1.90 -1.24 -27.93
C PRO A 295 0.38 -1.10 -28.04
N GLU A 296 -0.36 -2.12 -27.60
CA GLU A 296 -1.82 -2.07 -27.59
C GLU A 296 -2.34 -1.00 -26.63
N CYS A 297 -1.76 -0.92 -25.43
CA CYS A 297 -2.09 0.09 -24.44
C CYS A 297 -1.81 1.52 -24.94
N ILE A 298 -0.72 1.73 -25.69
CA ILE A 298 -0.41 3.03 -26.32
C ILE A 298 -1.53 3.45 -27.28
N ASN A 299 -1.91 2.58 -28.21
CA ASN A 299 -2.94 2.88 -29.21
C ASN A 299 -4.30 3.20 -28.56
N VAL A 300 -4.67 2.44 -27.52
CA VAL A 300 -5.91 2.66 -26.78
C VAL A 300 -5.85 3.93 -25.95
N PHE A 301 -4.71 4.24 -25.33
CA PHE A 301 -4.52 5.46 -24.55
C PHE A 301 -4.62 6.72 -25.44
N GLU A 302 -4.03 6.72 -26.63
CA GLU A 302 -4.17 7.81 -27.61
C GLU A 302 -5.62 7.98 -28.06
N SER A 303 -6.31 6.87 -28.33
CA SER A 303 -7.74 6.90 -28.72
C SER A 303 -8.62 7.45 -27.60
N LEU A 304 -8.35 7.05 -26.35
CA LEU A 304 -9.02 7.58 -25.16
C LEU A 304 -8.78 9.09 -25.03
N ALA A 305 -7.51 9.53 -25.07
CA ALA A 305 -7.16 10.95 -24.96
C ALA A 305 -7.87 11.81 -26.02
N LEU A 306 -7.90 11.37 -27.28
CA LEU A 306 -8.62 12.04 -28.35
C LEU A 306 -10.13 12.10 -28.07
N SER A 307 -10.73 11.00 -27.63
CA SER A 307 -12.18 10.93 -27.38
C SER A 307 -12.64 11.79 -26.20
N ILE A 308 -11.80 11.93 -25.17
CA ILE A 308 -12.12 12.68 -23.94
C ILE A 308 -11.88 14.17 -24.17
N PHE A 309 -10.76 14.53 -24.79
CA PHE A 309 -10.29 15.93 -24.81
C PHE A 309 -10.50 16.66 -26.14
N SER A 310 -11.35 16.12 -27.04
CA SER A 310 -11.65 16.74 -28.35
C SER A 310 -12.72 17.84 -28.32
N ALA A 311 -13.33 18.14 -27.16
CA ALA A 311 -14.31 19.21 -27.04
C ALA A 311 -13.69 20.59 -27.37
N ASP A 312 -14.37 21.39 -28.19
CA ASP A 312 -13.92 22.74 -28.52
C ASP A 312 -14.14 23.74 -27.36
N SER A 313 -13.56 24.94 -27.47
CA SER A 313 -13.64 25.94 -26.40
C SER A 313 -15.08 26.37 -26.05
N ALA A 314 -16.00 26.39 -27.02
CA ALA A 314 -17.39 26.74 -26.77
C ALA A 314 -18.12 25.60 -26.05
N GLU A 315 -17.86 24.35 -26.44
CA GLU A 315 -18.38 23.16 -25.78
C GLU A 315 -17.85 23.03 -24.35
N LYS A 316 -16.57 23.33 -24.10
CA LYS A 316 -15.99 23.34 -22.74
C LYS A 316 -16.68 24.37 -21.83
N ILE A 317 -16.93 25.58 -22.32
CA ILE A 317 -17.65 26.62 -21.57
C ILE A 317 -19.08 26.16 -21.27
N TRP A 318 -19.79 25.65 -22.28
CA TRP A 318 -21.15 25.15 -22.14
C TRP A 318 -21.25 24.00 -21.12
N ASN A 319 -20.35 23.02 -21.21
CA ASN A 319 -20.29 21.90 -20.27
C ASN A 319 -19.99 22.38 -18.86
N PHE A 320 -19.04 23.31 -18.69
CA PHE A 320 -18.67 23.84 -17.39
C PHE A 320 -19.85 24.54 -16.72
N THR A 321 -20.63 25.34 -17.48
CA THR A 321 -21.82 26.00 -16.94
C THR A 321 -22.93 25.05 -16.52
N ASN A 322 -23.02 23.86 -17.13
CA ASN A 322 -24.08 22.89 -16.86
C ASN A 322 -23.70 21.80 -15.85
N THR A 323 -22.42 21.47 -15.75
CA THR A 323 -21.93 20.29 -15.01
C THR A 323 -20.83 20.61 -14.00
N GLY A 324 -20.26 21.82 -14.04
CA GLY A 324 -19.08 22.19 -13.27
C GLY A 324 -17.77 21.59 -13.80
N ALA A 325 -17.79 20.93 -14.97
CA ALA A 325 -16.64 20.28 -15.60
C ALA A 325 -16.52 20.64 -17.09
N TYR A 326 -15.29 20.69 -17.62
CA TYR A 326 -15.03 21.00 -19.03
C TYR A 326 -15.47 19.87 -19.97
N TYR A 327 -15.42 18.63 -19.51
CA TYR A 327 -15.69 17.45 -20.32
C TYR A 327 -16.83 16.61 -19.73
N LYS A 328 -17.64 16.02 -20.60
CA LYS A 328 -18.69 15.08 -20.20
C LYS A 328 -18.12 13.69 -19.93
N ALA A 329 -18.66 13.01 -18.93
CA ALA A 329 -18.27 11.64 -18.61
C ALA A 329 -18.77 10.62 -19.65
N ASP A 330 -19.89 10.88 -20.33
CA ASP A 330 -20.57 9.90 -21.20
C ASP A 330 -19.67 9.32 -22.30
N ASN A 331 -18.89 10.17 -22.98
CA ASN A 331 -17.99 9.74 -24.04
C ASN A 331 -16.86 8.86 -23.49
N PHE A 332 -16.31 9.25 -22.34
CA PHE A 332 -15.26 8.50 -21.67
C PHE A 332 -15.77 7.12 -21.23
N GLU A 333 -16.94 7.07 -20.60
CA GLU A 333 -17.59 5.83 -20.17
C GLU A 333 -17.91 4.91 -21.35
N LYS A 334 -18.43 5.47 -22.45
CA LYS A 334 -18.74 4.71 -23.66
C LYS A 334 -17.50 4.05 -24.27
N VAL A 335 -16.39 4.77 -24.38
CA VAL A 335 -15.14 4.22 -24.94
C VAL A 335 -14.54 3.17 -24.01
N LEU A 336 -14.55 3.41 -22.69
CA LEU A 336 -14.11 2.42 -21.70
C LEU A 336 -14.94 1.14 -21.77
N LYS A 337 -16.26 1.25 -21.74
CA LYS A 337 -17.18 0.10 -21.82
C LYS A 337 -16.96 -0.73 -23.08
N LYS A 338 -16.78 -0.06 -24.23
CA LYS A 338 -16.47 -0.74 -25.50
C LYS A 338 -15.15 -1.52 -25.43
N LEU A 339 -14.09 -0.89 -24.92
CA LEU A 339 -12.79 -1.55 -24.72
C LEU A 339 -12.93 -2.78 -23.80
N ILE A 340 -13.68 -2.64 -22.71
CA ILE A 340 -13.88 -3.71 -21.72
C ILE A 340 -14.68 -4.86 -22.33
N GLU A 341 -15.76 -4.58 -23.07
CA GLU A 341 -16.53 -5.57 -23.82
C GLU A 341 -15.62 -6.32 -24.82
N GLU A 342 -14.80 -5.60 -25.60
CA GLU A 342 -13.86 -6.22 -26.54
C GLU A 342 -12.82 -7.12 -25.87
N LYS A 343 -12.44 -6.81 -24.63
CA LYS A 343 -11.40 -7.55 -23.87
C LYS A 343 -11.93 -8.68 -23.01
N THR A 344 -13.17 -8.56 -22.54
CA THR A 344 -13.72 -9.44 -21.51
C THR A 344 -15.03 -10.13 -21.92
N GLY A 345 -15.72 -9.62 -22.95
CA GLY A 345 -17.06 -10.05 -23.35
C GLY A 345 -18.18 -9.52 -22.46
N ASP A 346 -17.90 -8.54 -21.58
CA ASP A 346 -18.87 -7.89 -20.71
C ASP A 346 -18.46 -6.44 -20.41
N GLU A 347 -19.18 -5.45 -20.96
CA GLU A 347 -18.94 -4.02 -20.71
C GLU A 347 -18.98 -3.61 -19.23
N ASN A 348 -19.64 -4.40 -18.38
CA ASN A 348 -19.74 -4.20 -16.93
C ASN A 348 -18.90 -5.20 -16.15
N ALA A 349 -17.90 -5.84 -16.79
CA ALA A 349 -17.02 -6.80 -16.15
C ALA A 349 -16.49 -6.29 -14.79
N PRO A 350 -16.46 -7.14 -13.76
CA PRO A 350 -16.03 -6.75 -12.43
C PRO A 350 -14.55 -6.38 -12.40
N MET A 351 -14.20 -5.36 -11.61
CA MET A 351 -12.82 -4.99 -11.34
C MET A 351 -12.07 -6.14 -10.66
N LEU A 352 -12.71 -6.78 -9.68
CA LEU A 352 -12.22 -8.01 -9.06
C LEU A 352 -11.96 -9.08 -10.14
N ASP A 353 -10.73 -9.58 -10.21
CA ASP A 353 -10.33 -10.55 -11.21
C ASP A 353 -10.51 -11.97 -10.66
N SER A 354 -11.50 -12.69 -11.21
CA SER A 354 -11.75 -14.08 -10.87
C SER A 354 -10.81 -15.05 -11.61
N ASN A 355 -9.92 -14.55 -12.47
CA ASN A 355 -9.01 -15.39 -13.25
C ASN A 355 -7.84 -15.88 -12.38
N PRO A 356 -7.77 -17.18 -12.04
CA PRO A 356 -6.71 -17.72 -11.18
C PRO A 356 -5.32 -17.73 -11.85
N THR A 357 -5.24 -17.43 -13.15
CA THR A 357 -3.97 -17.39 -13.91
C THR A 357 -3.34 -16.00 -13.93
N ASN A 358 -4.04 -14.98 -13.43
CA ASN A 358 -3.51 -13.63 -13.30
C ASN A 358 -2.96 -13.41 -11.88
N ASN A 359 -1.65 -13.63 -11.71
CA ASN A 359 -0.99 -13.44 -10.43
C ASN A 359 -0.63 -11.98 -10.14
N CYS A 360 -0.80 -11.07 -11.11
CA CYS A 360 -0.51 -9.66 -10.94
C CYS A 360 -1.69 -8.95 -10.29
N LYS A 361 -1.49 -8.46 -9.08
CA LYS A 361 -2.45 -7.63 -8.37
C LYS A 361 -2.50 -6.23 -8.97
N VAL A 362 -3.68 -5.68 -9.21
CA VAL A 362 -3.84 -4.30 -9.69
C VAL A 362 -4.65 -3.50 -8.70
N SER A 363 -4.16 -2.32 -8.37
CA SER A 363 -4.84 -1.36 -7.50
C SER A 363 -4.88 0.01 -8.16
N VAL A 364 -6.03 0.65 -8.10
CA VAL A 364 -6.25 1.98 -8.69
C VAL A 364 -6.81 2.91 -7.62
N VAL A 365 -6.29 4.13 -7.54
CA VAL A 365 -6.59 5.04 -6.43
C VAL A 365 -7.50 6.20 -6.80
N SER A 366 -8.43 6.52 -5.91
CA SER A 366 -9.38 7.63 -6.03
C SER A 366 -9.53 8.32 -4.67
N GLY A 367 -9.86 9.61 -4.67
CA GLY A 367 -10.28 10.32 -3.46
C GLY A 367 -11.79 10.25 -3.28
N ARG A 368 -12.27 10.14 -2.04
CA ARG A 368 -13.69 10.30 -1.73
C ARG A 368 -13.98 11.77 -1.44
N THR A 369 -15.07 12.32 -1.98
CA THR A 369 -15.38 13.75 -1.80
C THR A 369 -15.80 14.09 -0.37
N ASP A 370 -16.29 13.12 0.39
CA ASP A 370 -16.66 13.27 1.80
C ASP A 370 -15.47 13.22 2.76
N ASP A 371 -14.32 12.71 2.31
CA ASP A 371 -13.10 12.58 3.09
C ASP A 371 -11.83 12.57 2.20
N LEU A 372 -11.51 13.74 1.64
CA LEU A 372 -10.27 13.91 0.87
C LEU A 372 -9.03 13.99 1.76
N SER A 373 -9.20 14.24 3.06
CA SER A 373 -8.11 14.51 4.01
C SER A 373 -7.49 13.26 4.60
N GLU A 374 -8.29 12.22 4.83
CA GLU A 374 -7.83 11.07 5.61
C GLU A 374 -7.50 9.89 4.70
N ARG A 375 -8.38 9.43 3.79
CA ARG A 375 -8.18 8.14 3.08
C ARG A 375 -8.31 8.15 1.56
N ALA A 376 -7.33 7.51 0.91
CA ALA A 376 -7.43 7.10 -0.49
C ALA A 376 -8.28 5.82 -0.58
N GLU A 377 -9.22 5.78 -1.52
CA GLU A 377 -9.93 4.55 -1.83
C GLU A 377 -9.22 3.79 -2.93
N HIS A 378 -9.14 2.48 -2.78
CA HIS A 378 -8.43 1.59 -3.68
C HIS A 378 -9.41 0.63 -4.35
N PHE A 379 -9.52 0.72 -5.67
CA PHE A 379 -10.25 -0.25 -6.48
C PHE A 379 -9.29 -1.37 -6.90
N ARG A 380 -9.63 -2.61 -6.55
CA ARG A 380 -8.70 -3.76 -6.57
C ARG A 380 -9.17 -4.89 -7.47
N THR A 381 -8.20 -5.61 -8.03
CA THR A 381 -8.46 -6.86 -8.75
C THR A 381 -8.40 -8.10 -7.87
N TYR A 382 -8.24 -7.91 -6.56
CA TYR A 382 -8.08 -8.97 -5.56
C TYR A 382 -8.84 -8.59 -4.29
N SER A 383 -9.22 -9.60 -3.51
CA SER A 383 -9.85 -9.38 -2.21
C SER A 383 -8.80 -9.15 -1.12
N ILE A 384 -9.15 -8.31 -0.15
CA ILE A 384 -8.38 -8.11 1.08
C ILE A 384 -9.12 -8.75 2.26
N LYS A 385 -8.46 -8.84 3.42
CA LYS A 385 -9.05 -9.47 4.62
C LYS A 385 -10.19 -8.65 5.24
N PHE A 386 -10.18 -7.34 5.01
CA PHE A 386 -11.20 -6.43 5.52
C PHE A 386 -12.38 -6.34 4.55
N PRO A 387 -13.60 -6.05 5.04
CA PRO A 387 -14.73 -5.77 4.16
C PRO A 387 -14.38 -4.64 3.20
N ASP A 388 -14.48 -4.91 1.90
CA ASP A 388 -14.29 -3.92 0.84
C ASP A 388 -15.67 -3.56 0.27
N PRO A 389 -16.24 -2.39 0.63
CA PRO A 389 -17.56 -1.99 0.16
C PRO A 389 -17.61 -1.73 -1.35
N PHE A 390 -16.46 -1.68 -2.05
CA PHE A 390 -16.34 -1.43 -3.47
C PHE A 390 -15.83 -2.65 -4.26
N ALA A 391 -15.70 -3.83 -3.64
CA ALA A 391 -15.29 -5.06 -4.31
C ALA A 391 -16.22 -5.46 -5.50
N GLY A 392 -17.46 -4.98 -5.49
CA GLY A 392 -18.43 -5.18 -6.58
C GLY A 392 -18.37 -4.17 -7.73
N CYS A 393 -17.43 -3.22 -7.72
CA CYS A 393 -17.34 -2.23 -8.79
C CYS A 393 -16.92 -2.86 -10.13
N SER A 394 -17.42 -2.29 -11.23
CA SER A 394 -16.97 -2.65 -12.58
C SER A 394 -15.63 -1.98 -12.92
N ILE A 395 -14.93 -2.52 -13.92
CA ILE A 395 -13.67 -1.94 -14.42
C ILE A 395 -13.86 -0.47 -14.86
N TRP A 396 -14.97 -0.17 -15.55
CA TRP A 396 -15.22 1.19 -16.05
C TRP A 396 -15.50 2.17 -14.91
N GLN A 397 -16.15 1.74 -13.81
CA GLN A 397 -16.39 2.57 -12.64
C GLN A 397 -15.08 2.94 -11.94
N ALA A 398 -14.20 1.96 -11.71
CA ALA A 398 -12.87 2.20 -11.14
C ALA A 398 -12.02 3.16 -12.01
N ALA A 399 -12.06 2.96 -13.34
CA ALA A 399 -11.40 3.83 -14.32
C ALA A 399 -11.95 5.27 -14.32
N ARG A 400 -13.27 5.42 -14.18
CA ARG A 400 -13.93 6.74 -14.08
C ARG A 400 -13.60 7.46 -12.79
N ALA A 401 -13.62 6.76 -11.66
CA ALA A 401 -13.35 7.31 -10.35
C ALA A 401 -11.94 7.88 -10.28
N THR A 402 -10.94 7.06 -10.63
CA THR A 402 -9.53 7.50 -10.57
C THR A 402 -9.22 8.67 -11.48
N SER A 403 -9.94 8.84 -12.59
CA SER A 403 -9.68 9.89 -13.60
C SER A 403 -10.59 11.12 -13.46
N ALA A 404 -11.45 11.18 -12.44
CA ALA A 404 -12.44 12.25 -12.25
C ALA A 404 -11.78 13.54 -11.71
N ALA A 405 -10.85 14.11 -12.48
CA ALA A 405 -10.10 15.29 -12.05
C ALA A 405 -11.03 16.49 -11.92
N PRO A 406 -11.01 17.23 -10.79
CA PRO A 406 -11.87 18.40 -10.62
C PRO A 406 -11.72 19.38 -11.77
N LEU A 407 -12.83 20.00 -12.15
CA LEU A 407 -12.96 20.92 -13.29
C LEU A 407 -12.80 20.25 -14.66
N TYR A 408 -12.18 19.06 -14.76
CA TYR A 408 -12.03 18.31 -16.00
C TYR A 408 -13.20 17.36 -16.24
N LEU A 409 -13.46 16.45 -15.30
CA LEU A 409 -14.53 15.47 -15.37
C LEU A 409 -15.40 15.55 -14.11
N PRO A 410 -16.72 15.35 -14.22
CA PRO A 410 -17.58 15.33 -13.04
C PRO A 410 -17.22 14.15 -12.12
N PRO A 411 -17.45 14.27 -10.80
CA PRO A 411 -17.35 13.14 -9.87
C PRO A 411 -18.21 11.96 -10.31
N ILE A 412 -17.94 10.77 -9.77
CA ILE A 412 -18.76 9.57 -9.98
C ILE A 412 -19.26 9.03 -8.64
N THR A 413 -20.52 8.61 -8.58
CA THR A 413 -21.08 7.95 -7.39
C THR A 413 -21.04 6.43 -7.56
N ILE A 414 -20.43 5.73 -6.61
CA ILE A 414 -20.40 4.27 -6.53
C ILE A 414 -20.84 3.90 -5.11
N ASN A 415 -21.87 3.06 -4.97
CA ASN A 415 -22.41 2.63 -3.67
C ASN A 415 -22.68 3.80 -2.70
N ASN A 416 -23.31 4.87 -3.20
CA ASN A 416 -23.64 6.11 -2.46
C ASN A 416 -22.45 6.93 -1.95
N VAL A 417 -21.23 6.61 -2.38
CA VAL A 417 -20.03 7.41 -2.12
C VAL A 417 -19.60 8.09 -3.41
N GLU A 418 -19.29 9.37 -3.34
CA GLU A 418 -18.85 10.16 -4.49
C GLU A 418 -17.32 10.23 -4.55
N PHE A 419 -16.78 10.02 -5.74
CA PHE A 419 -15.35 9.89 -6.00
C PHE A 419 -14.83 10.94 -6.98
N VAL A 420 -13.62 11.41 -6.70
CA VAL A 420 -12.80 12.29 -7.54
C VAL A 420 -11.42 11.68 -7.75
N ASP A 421 -10.65 12.28 -8.66
CA ASP A 421 -9.29 11.82 -9.01
C ASP A 421 -8.38 11.71 -7.78
N GLY A 422 -7.72 10.57 -7.65
CA GLY A 422 -6.80 10.28 -6.54
C GLY A 422 -5.55 11.15 -6.54
N GLY A 423 -5.24 11.84 -7.64
CA GLY A 423 -4.10 12.75 -7.74
C GLY A 423 -4.17 13.92 -6.77
N MET A 424 -5.37 14.31 -6.29
CA MET A 424 -5.53 15.44 -5.39
C MET A 424 -4.77 15.31 -4.06
N MET A 425 -4.42 14.09 -3.64
CA MET A 425 -3.74 13.81 -2.35
C MET A 425 -2.87 12.54 -2.37
N PHE A 426 -3.11 11.60 -3.31
CA PHE A 426 -2.59 10.23 -3.27
C PHE A 426 -1.92 9.82 -4.58
N ASN A 427 -0.98 10.64 -5.04
CA ASN A 427 -0.16 10.31 -6.20
C ASN A 427 1.02 9.41 -5.77
N ASN A 428 1.11 8.22 -6.38
CA ASN A 428 2.05 7.12 -6.06
C ASN A 428 1.77 6.36 -4.73
N PRO A 429 0.61 5.69 -4.59
CA PRO A 429 0.10 5.07 -3.35
C PRO A 429 0.67 3.68 -3.05
N LEU A 430 1.70 3.26 -3.79
CA LEU A 430 2.16 1.86 -3.85
C LEU A 430 2.52 1.31 -2.46
N MET A 431 3.13 2.10 -1.58
CA MET A 431 3.62 1.61 -0.29
C MET A 431 2.52 1.21 0.70
N GLY A 432 1.43 1.98 0.78
CA GLY A 432 0.33 1.65 1.67
C GLY A 432 -0.34 0.33 1.28
N GLU A 433 -0.61 0.17 -0.02
CA GLU A 433 -1.26 -1.04 -0.53
C GLU A 433 -0.36 -2.28 -0.46
N VAL A 434 0.93 -2.15 -0.79
CA VAL A 434 1.88 -3.26 -0.70
C VAL A 434 1.98 -3.78 0.73
N ASN A 435 2.03 -2.88 1.72
CA ASN A 435 2.07 -3.26 3.12
C ASN A 435 0.76 -3.93 3.57
N ALA A 436 -0.40 -3.40 3.16
CA ALA A 436 -1.69 -3.99 3.47
C ALA A 436 -1.85 -5.40 2.88
N VAL A 437 -1.27 -5.65 1.71
CA VAL A 437 -1.46 -6.89 0.94
C VAL A 437 -0.41 -7.96 1.23
N TYR A 438 0.85 -7.56 1.38
CA TYR A 438 1.99 -8.48 1.52
C TYR A 438 2.67 -8.39 2.90
N GLY A 439 2.31 -7.40 3.72
CA GLY A 439 2.92 -7.15 5.02
C GLY A 439 4.19 -6.29 4.92
N PHE A 440 4.49 -5.59 6.02
CA PHE A 440 5.62 -4.66 6.17
C PHE A 440 7.00 -5.33 5.93
N GLY A 441 7.04 -6.66 6.02
CA GLY A 441 8.23 -7.50 5.92
C GLY A 441 8.53 -8.05 4.54
N ARG A 442 7.71 -7.74 3.52
CA ARG A 442 7.91 -8.38 2.22
C ARG A 442 9.09 -7.73 1.48
N ARG A 443 10.12 -8.54 1.22
CA ARG A 443 11.28 -8.10 0.44
C ARG A 443 10.83 -7.63 -0.94
N THR A 444 11.35 -6.50 -1.39
CA THR A 444 11.13 -5.96 -2.73
C THR A 444 12.43 -6.04 -3.52
N ARG A 445 12.41 -6.70 -4.67
CA ARG A 445 13.52 -6.77 -5.63
C ARG A 445 13.63 -5.49 -6.43
N ARG A 446 12.48 -5.01 -6.90
CA ARG A 446 12.36 -3.82 -7.75
C ARG A 446 11.07 -3.09 -7.46
N LEU A 447 11.20 -1.78 -7.31
CA LEU A 447 10.10 -0.84 -7.22
C LEU A 447 10.29 0.19 -8.32
N LEU A 448 9.52 0.05 -9.39
CA LEU A 448 9.56 0.95 -10.54
C LEU A 448 8.42 1.97 -10.42
N SER A 449 8.76 3.24 -10.27
CA SER A 449 7.81 4.34 -10.28
C SER A 449 8.03 5.20 -11.54
N ILE A 450 6.98 5.39 -12.31
CA ILE A 450 7.03 6.12 -13.58
C ILE A 450 6.12 7.34 -13.52
N GLY A 451 6.73 8.51 -13.61
CA GLY A 451 6.05 9.80 -13.65
C GLY A 451 5.59 10.22 -15.04
N THR A 452 4.84 11.33 -15.10
CA THR A 452 4.27 11.90 -16.33
C THR A 452 4.89 13.26 -16.71
N GLY A 453 6.12 13.52 -16.29
CA GLY A 453 6.84 14.78 -16.50
C GLY A 453 6.77 15.74 -15.31
N MET A 454 7.75 16.65 -15.23
CA MET A 454 7.86 17.68 -14.20
C MET A 454 7.43 19.06 -14.73
N GLN A 455 6.75 19.85 -13.90
CA GLN A 455 6.38 21.23 -14.21
C GLN A 455 7.18 22.24 -13.36
N PRO A 456 7.39 23.48 -13.84
CA PRO A 456 8.05 24.54 -13.07
C PRO A 456 7.23 24.99 -11.84
N LEU A 457 7.87 25.75 -10.94
CA LEU A 457 7.22 26.30 -9.75
C LEU A 457 6.06 27.25 -10.13
N ILE A 458 4.93 27.13 -9.43
CA ILE A 458 3.77 28.02 -9.59
C ILE A 458 3.66 28.83 -8.30
N THR A 459 3.60 30.14 -8.42
CA THR A 459 3.25 31.06 -7.34
C THR A 459 1.82 31.53 -7.54
N ILE A 460 1.00 31.42 -6.49
CA ILE A 460 -0.32 32.08 -6.46
C ILE A 460 -0.08 33.46 -5.85
N ASP A 461 -0.18 34.51 -6.67
CA ASP A 461 -0.12 35.89 -6.17
C ASP A 461 -1.37 36.22 -5.33
N SER A 462 -1.26 37.29 -4.53
CA SER A 462 -2.26 37.78 -3.58
C SER A 462 -3.72 37.77 -4.08
N GLN A 463 -4.66 37.56 -3.15
CA GLN A 463 -6.12 37.60 -3.36
C GLN A 463 -6.54 38.79 -4.26
N PRO A 464 -7.47 38.58 -5.20
CA PRO A 464 -7.87 39.62 -6.15
C PRO A 464 -8.47 40.81 -5.40
N SER A 465 -7.94 41.99 -5.64
CA SER A 465 -8.39 43.24 -5.00
C SER A 465 -9.60 43.85 -5.70
N ASN A 466 -9.91 43.41 -6.93
CA ASN A 466 -11.02 43.88 -7.74
C ASN A 466 -11.49 42.83 -8.77
N ALA A 467 -12.64 43.09 -9.40
CA ALA A 467 -13.29 42.16 -10.33
C ALA A 467 -12.50 41.87 -11.62
N PHE A 468 -11.59 42.76 -12.03
CA PHE A 468 -10.75 42.55 -13.23
C PHE A 468 -9.63 41.53 -12.99
N GLU A 469 -9.25 41.31 -11.73
CA GLU A 469 -8.19 40.35 -11.33
C GLU A 469 -8.73 38.92 -11.13
N VAL A 470 -10.05 38.76 -10.99
CA VAL A 470 -10.72 37.47 -10.73
C VAL A 470 -10.41 36.42 -11.82
N PRO A 471 -10.41 36.72 -13.13
CA PRO A 471 -10.06 35.73 -14.15
C PRO A 471 -8.62 35.22 -14.03
N GLY A 472 -7.68 36.10 -13.67
CA GLY A 472 -6.27 35.75 -13.45
C GLY A 472 -6.09 34.88 -12.20
N TYR A 473 -6.79 35.22 -11.12
CA TYR A 473 -6.80 34.45 -9.88
C TYR A 473 -7.41 33.04 -10.05
N LEU A 474 -8.55 32.93 -10.73
CA LEU A 474 -9.16 31.63 -11.06
C LEU A 474 -8.24 30.77 -11.92
N LYS A 475 -7.52 31.37 -12.88
CA LYS A 475 -6.49 30.69 -13.66
C LYS A 475 -5.35 30.19 -12.76
N ALA A 476 -4.89 30.99 -11.80
CA ALA A 476 -3.84 30.59 -10.86
C ALA A 476 -4.29 29.43 -9.95
N LEU A 477 -5.52 29.47 -9.43
CA LEU A 477 -6.11 28.36 -8.66
C LEU A 477 -6.25 27.08 -9.49
N LEU A 478 -6.65 27.20 -10.76
CA LEU A 478 -6.73 26.08 -11.70
C LEU A 478 -5.34 25.46 -11.92
N GLU A 479 -4.31 26.26 -12.17
CA GLU A 479 -2.93 25.78 -12.34
C GLU A 479 -2.38 25.15 -11.05
N ALA A 480 -2.69 25.73 -9.88
CA ALA A 480 -2.35 25.12 -8.59
C ALA A 480 -3.04 23.78 -8.37
N SER A 481 -4.32 23.65 -8.75
CA SER A 481 -5.08 22.40 -8.67
C SER A 481 -4.48 21.33 -9.58
N LYS A 482 -4.10 21.67 -10.82
CA LYS A 482 -3.40 20.75 -11.73
C LYS A 482 -2.08 20.27 -11.16
N ARG A 483 -1.34 21.15 -10.48
CA ARG A 483 -0.09 20.79 -9.82
C ARG A 483 -0.33 19.84 -8.65
N ILE A 484 -1.28 20.13 -7.78
CA ILE A 484 -1.64 19.24 -6.66
C ILE A 484 -1.95 17.84 -7.20
N VAL A 485 -2.74 17.75 -8.27
CA VAL A 485 -3.11 16.48 -8.92
C VAL A 485 -1.89 15.72 -9.50
N THR A 486 -0.74 16.38 -9.65
CA THR A 486 0.45 15.84 -10.34
C THR A 486 1.74 15.97 -9.53
N ASP A 487 1.66 16.36 -8.25
CA ASP A 487 2.83 16.51 -7.36
C ASP A 487 3.24 15.18 -6.74
N CYS A 488 3.97 14.40 -7.54
CA CYS A 488 4.48 13.08 -7.16
C CYS A 488 5.89 13.11 -6.57
N GLU A 489 6.55 14.28 -6.62
CA GLU A 489 7.96 14.41 -6.25
C GLU A 489 8.13 14.35 -4.72
N ARG A 490 7.13 14.81 -3.96
CA ARG A 490 7.10 14.62 -2.52
C ARG A 490 7.10 13.14 -2.12
N THR A 491 6.30 12.31 -2.81
CA THR A 491 6.32 10.86 -2.61
C THR A 491 7.65 10.26 -3.08
N HIS A 492 8.21 10.75 -4.19
CA HIS A 492 9.54 10.33 -4.65
C HIS A 492 10.63 10.57 -3.60
N GLU A 493 10.68 11.75 -2.98
CA GLU A 493 11.65 12.11 -1.94
C GLU A 493 11.56 11.16 -0.72
N LEU A 494 10.33 10.87 -0.27
CA LEU A 494 10.10 9.88 0.80
C LEU A 494 10.64 8.49 0.40
N MET A 495 10.40 8.08 -0.85
CA MET A 495 10.84 6.78 -1.36
C MET A 495 12.36 6.68 -1.55
N VAL A 496 13.04 7.78 -1.91
CA VAL A 496 14.51 7.81 -1.93
C VAL A 496 15.04 7.51 -0.53
N GLY A 497 14.56 8.22 0.50
CA GLY A 497 14.99 7.98 1.88
C GLY A 497 14.78 6.55 2.38
N LEU A 498 13.84 5.79 1.80
CA LEU A 498 13.57 4.39 2.14
C LEU A 498 14.40 3.37 1.35
N TYR A 499 14.87 3.69 0.14
CA TYR A 499 15.40 2.71 -0.81
C TYR A 499 16.72 3.10 -1.49
N GLU A 500 17.31 4.25 -1.15
CA GLU A 500 18.50 4.82 -1.81
C GLU A 500 19.72 3.87 -1.78
N GLU A 501 19.94 3.15 -0.70
CA GLU A 501 21.15 2.31 -0.54
C GLU A 501 21.10 0.98 -1.32
N ASP A 502 19.91 0.48 -1.69
CA ASP A 502 19.74 -0.91 -2.14
C ASP A 502 19.59 -1.09 -3.66
N LYS A 503 19.65 0.00 -4.45
CA LYS A 503 19.26 0.01 -5.88
C LYS A 503 17.91 -0.68 -6.12
N VAL A 504 16.98 -0.65 -5.17
CA VAL A 504 15.66 -1.30 -5.28
C VAL A 504 14.67 -0.39 -6.00
N TYR A 505 14.76 0.91 -5.72
CA TYR A 505 13.83 1.91 -6.22
C TYR A 505 14.37 2.62 -7.46
N TYR A 506 13.57 2.62 -8.53
CA TYR A 506 13.85 3.35 -9.75
C TYR A 506 12.70 4.30 -10.06
N ARG A 507 13.01 5.60 -10.03
CA ARG A 507 12.14 6.66 -10.51
C ARG A 507 12.56 7.08 -11.91
N PHE A 508 11.63 6.97 -12.86
CA PHE A 508 11.75 7.56 -14.18
C PHE A 508 10.68 8.62 -14.35
N ASN A 509 11.09 9.85 -14.63
CA ASN A 509 10.18 10.96 -14.84
C ASN A 509 10.77 11.87 -15.92
N ALA A 510 10.15 11.88 -17.11
CA ALA A 510 10.66 12.65 -18.25
C ALA A 510 10.32 14.14 -18.10
N GLY A 511 11.07 14.85 -17.25
CA GLY A 511 11.13 16.31 -17.19
C GLY A 511 12.41 16.80 -17.86
N VAL A 512 12.31 17.59 -18.93
CA VAL A 512 13.50 18.11 -19.62
C VAL A 512 13.75 19.55 -19.18
N LYS A 513 14.86 19.76 -18.46
CA LYS A 513 15.48 21.08 -18.32
C LYS A 513 16.28 21.35 -19.60
N VAL A 514 15.89 22.37 -20.36
CA VAL A 514 16.56 22.82 -21.59
C VAL A 514 17.37 24.07 -21.23
N GLY A 515 18.67 23.90 -21.00
CA GLY A 515 19.52 24.98 -20.49
C GLY A 515 19.18 25.33 -19.04
N ASP A 516 18.93 26.62 -18.76
CA ASP A 516 18.45 27.07 -17.45
C ASP A 516 16.91 26.97 -17.30
N ASP A 517 16.18 26.75 -18.40
CA ASP A 517 14.73 26.73 -18.46
C ASP A 517 14.14 25.30 -18.51
N TRP A 518 12.84 25.16 -18.24
CA TRP A 518 12.10 23.91 -18.40
C TRP A 518 11.41 23.87 -19.77
N ALA A 519 11.36 22.68 -20.40
CA ALA A 519 10.56 22.50 -21.62
C ALA A 519 9.10 22.94 -21.40
N PRO A 520 8.41 23.51 -22.40
CA PRO A 520 7.05 24.02 -22.23
C PRO A 520 6.12 22.94 -21.69
N ALA A 521 5.41 23.23 -20.61
CA ALA A 521 4.49 22.30 -19.96
C ALA A 521 3.35 21.93 -20.93
N ILE A 522 3.21 20.64 -21.22
CA ILE A 522 2.05 20.10 -21.94
C ILE A 522 0.90 20.01 -20.93
N ALA A 523 -0.26 20.60 -21.27
CA ALA A 523 -1.42 20.59 -20.39
C ALA A 523 -2.02 19.17 -20.26
N LEU A 524 -2.75 18.91 -19.17
CA LEU A 524 -3.29 17.57 -18.85
C LEU A 524 -4.30 17.06 -19.90
N ASP A 525 -4.93 17.96 -20.63
CA ASP A 525 -5.93 17.70 -21.68
C ASP A 525 -5.43 18.04 -23.09
N ASP A 526 -4.16 18.39 -23.27
CA ASP A 526 -3.60 18.73 -24.59
C ASP A 526 -3.21 17.48 -25.38
N TYR A 527 -4.20 16.78 -25.92
CA TYR A 527 -3.97 15.58 -26.73
C TYR A 527 -3.12 15.88 -27.99
N GLN A 528 -3.17 17.11 -28.52
CA GLN A 528 -2.37 17.54 -29.67
C GLN A 528 -0.88 17.67 -29.31
N GLY A 529 -0.58 17.92 -28.04
CA GLY A 529 0.78 17.95 -27.50
C GLY A 529 1.41 16.58 -27.27
N MET A 530 0.66 15.48 -27.35
CA MET A 530 1.18 14.12 -27.08
C MET A 530 2.42 13.73 -27.92
N PRO A 531 2.48 13.98 -29.25
CA PRO A 531 3.68 13.66 -30.04
C PRO A 531 4.94 14.37 -29.51
N LYS A 532 4.80 15.63 -29.07
CA LYS A 532 5.90 16.37 -28.44
C LYS A 532 6.31 15.75 -27.10
N MET A 533 5.36 15.21 -26.33
CA MET A 533 5.67 14.48 -25.09
C MET A 533 6.48 13.21 -25.39
N VAL A 534 6.15 12.51 -26.47
CA VAL A 534 6.91 11.33 -26.94
C VAL A 534 8.34 11.73 -27.29
N ASP A 535 8.54 12.78 -28.10
CA ASP A 535 9.88 13.27 -28.47
C ASP A 535 10.74 13.64 -27.25
N LEU A 536 10.14 14.31 -26.26
CA LEU A 536 10.79 14.66 -25.00
C LEU A 536 11.16 13.40 -24.19
N THR A 537 10.27 12.41 -24.18
CA THR A 537 10.49 11.12 -23.50
C THR A 537 11.61 10.33 -24.15
N GLU A 538 11.63 10.22 -25.48
CA GLU A 538 12.71 9.55 -26.20
C GLU A 538 14.06 10.24 -25.98
N THR A 539 14.07 11.57 -25.95
CA THR A 539 15.27 12.36 -25.64
C THR A 539 15.77 12.09 -24.23
N TYR A 540 14.85 12.06 -23.24
CA TYR A 540 15.15 11.68 -21.87
C TYR A 540 15.76 10.26 -21.81
N LEU A 541 15.13 9.27 -22.44
CA LEU A 541 15.55 7.87 -22.43
C LEU A 541 16.96 7.65 -22.99
N LYS A 542 17.38 8.43 -23.99
CA LYS A 542 18.77 8.38 -24.51
C LYS A 542 19.83 8.62 -23.42
N GLY A 543 19.51 9.47 -22.44
CA GLY A 543 20.37 9.74 -21.27
C GLY A 543 20.23 8.74 -20.13
N GLN A 544 19.26 7.82 -20.18
CA GLN A 544 18.96 6.89 -19.09
C GLN A 544 19.38 5.44 -19.36
N LYS A 545 20.09 5.15 -20.47
CA LYS A 545 20.43 3.78 -20.91
C LYS A 545 20.95 2.87 -19.80
N ASN A 546 21.94 3.34 -19.02
CA ASN A 546 22.51 2.54 -17.93
C ASN A 546 21.47 2.26 -16.83
N ARG A 547 20.67 3.26 -16.43
CA ARG A 547 19.62 3.09 -15.41
C ARG A 547 18.51 2.15 -15.89
N ILE A 548 18.17 2.19 -17.18
CA ILE A 548 17.21 1.26 -17.80
C ILE A 548 17.74 -0.18 -17.73
N ALA A 549 18.98 -0.41 -18.15
CA ALA A 549 19.60 -1.74 -18.11
C ALA A 549 19.67 -2.30 -16.68
N GLU A 550 20.11 -1.51 -15.70
CA GLU A 550 20.15 -1.92 -14.30
C GLU A 550 18.75 -2.22 -13.73
N CYS A 551 17.75 -1.42 -14.11
CA CYS A 551 16.37 -1.64 -13.69
C CYS A 551 15.84 -2.97 -14.26
N ALA A 552 16.02 -3.17 -15.57
CA ALA A 552 15.58 -4.34 -16.31
C ALA A 552 16.24 -5.64 -15.81
N GLU A 553 17.52 -5.61 -15.45
CA GLU A 553 18.27 -6.78 -14.98
C GLU A 553 17.53 -7.51 -13.85
N ALA A 554 17.05 -6.80 -12.83
CA ALA A 554 16.37 -7.45 -11.73
C ALA A 554 14.87 -7.69 -11.96
N LEU A 555 14.31 -7.33 -13.11
CA LEU A 555 12.99 -7.80 -13.55
C LEU A 555 13.08 -9.15 -14.28
N THR A 556 14.26 -9.53 -14.79
CA THR A 556 14.44 -10.81 -15.50
C THR A 556 14.23 -12.04 -14.59
N PRO A 557 13.66 -13.15 -15.11
CA PRO A 557 13.48 -14.39 -14.35
C PRO A 557 14.80 -14.98 -13.84
N TRP A 558 14.76 -15.62 -12.66
CA TRP A 558 15.93 -16.11 -11.91
C TRP A 558 16.84 -17.10 -12.68
N GLY A 559 16.32 -17.76 -13.73
CA GLY A 559 17.02 -18.81 -14.48
C GLY A 559 17.70 -18.35 -15.79
N SER A 560 17.51 -17.11 -16.23
CA SER A 560 18.01 -16.61 -17.53
C SER A 560 19.33 -15.82 -17.44
N PHE A 561 19.93 -15.71 -16.26
CA PHE A 561 21.14 -14.92 -16.06
C PHE A 561 22.40 -15.64 -16.58
N LYS A 562 23.09 -15.04 -17.55
CA LYS A 562 24.50 -15.30 -17.84
C LYS A 562 25.29 -14.11 -17.27
N PRO A 563 26.11 -14.28 -16.22
CA PRO A 563 26.98 -13.21 -15.76
C PRO A 563 27.91 -12.82 -16.91
N SER A 564 27.98 -11.52 -17.23
CA SER A 564 29.08 -10.99 -18.03
C SER A 564 30.38 -11.29 -17.29
N LYS A 565 31.30 -12.01 -17.93
CA LYS A 565 32.65 -12.22 -17.41
C LYS A 565 33.33 -10.85 -17.30
N GLY A 566 33.44 -10.35 -16.07
CA GLY A 566 34.37 -9.30 -15.69
C GLY A 566 35.72 -9.91 -15.35
#